data_AF-A0A7C4C8P4-F1
#
_entry.id   AF-A0A7C4C8P4-F1
#
_cell.length_a   1.000
_cell.length_b   1.000
_cell.length_c   1.000
_cell.angle_alpha   90.00
_cell.angle_beta   90.00
_cell.angle_gamma   90.00
#
_symmetry.space_group_name_H-M   'P 1'
#
loop_
_entity.id
_entity.type
_entity.pdbx_description
1 polymer ?
#
loop_
_entity_poly.entity_id
_entity_poly.type
_entity_poly.pdbx_seq_one_letter_code
_entity_poly.pdbx_strand_id
1 'polypeptide(L)'
;MSGSIDGTPGCIVMGPKGHIVLDRGVIRAQRHAHLSPADAEHYGVRTGDALDLVVEHPTCSVTFGGVIARVDPRFKLEVHLDSDEGNACDLPGATAVRLMRAGGRRAG
;
A
#
# COMPACT_ATOMS: atom_id res chain seq x y z
N MET A 1 7.29 6.13 -3.08
CA MET A 1 6.54 6.48 -1.86
C MET A 1 5.86 7.84 -2.02
N SER A 2 4.75 8.10 -1.32
CA SER A 2 4.11 9.43 -1.35
C SER A 2 5.10 10.52 -0.95
N GLY A 3 5.19 11.59 -1.75
CA GLY A 3 6.12 12.71 -1.56
C GLY A 3 7.52 12.51 -2.14
N SER A 4 7.89 11.30 -2.56
CA SER A 4 9.18 11.05 -3.22
C SER A 4 9.08 11.33 -4.72
N ILE A 5 9.33 12.59 -5.12
CA ILE A 5 9.12 13.06 -6.50
C ILE A 5 10.40 13.44 -7.26
N ASP A 6 11.57 13.33 -6.62
CA ASP A 6 12.83 13.66 -7.28
C ASP A 6 13.13 12.67 -8.42
N GLY A 7 13.55 13.20 -9.57
CA GLY A 7 13.82 12.41 -10.78
C GLY A 7 12.60 11.77 -11.43
N THR A 8 11.38 12.11 -10.99
CA THR A 8 10.14 11.58 -11.57
C THR A 8 9.74 12.33 -12.83
N PRO A 9 9.04 11.67 -13.77
CA PRO A 9 8.48 12.36 -14.92
C PRO A 9 7.39 13.35 -14.51
N GLY A 10 7.16 14.30 -15.41
CA GLY A 10 6.11 15.29 -15.36
C GLY A 10 4.81 14.85 -16.04
N CYS A 11 3.81 15.74 -16.03
CA CYS A 11 2.60 15.62 -16.83
C CYS A 11 1.94 16.98 -17.05
N ILE A 12 0.93 17.01 -17.90
CA ILE A 12 0.04 18.17 -18.01
C ILE A 12 -1.22 17.86 -17.21
N VAL A 13 -1.56 18.74 -16.26
CA VAL A 13 -2.82 18.68 -15.53
C VAL A 13 -3.80 19.64 -16.20
N MET A 14 -4.80 19.08 -16.88
CA MET A 14 -5.83 19.86 -17.56
C MET A 14 -7.08 20.00 -16.69
N GLY A 15 -7.55 21.23 -16.54
CA GLY A 15 -8.81 21.56 -15.88
C GLY A 15 -9.75 22.33 -16.83
N PRO A 16 -10.98 22.62 -16.39
CA PRO A 16 -11.98 23.25 -17.25
C PRO A 16 -11.65 24.68 -17.71
N LYS A 17 -10.61 25.32 -17.12
CA LYS A 17 -10.20 26.71 -17.40
C LYS A 17 -8.78 26.83 -17.96
N GLY A 18 -8.16 25.72 -18.35
CA GLY A 18 -6.77 25.70 -18.85
C GLY A 18 -5.98 24.52 -18.31
N HIS A 19 -4.66 24.63 -18.33
CA HIS A 19 -3.77 23.57 -17.88
C HIS A 19 -2.55 24.13 -17.15
N ILE A 20 -1.90 23.27 -16.38
CA ILE A 20 -0.56 23.50 -15.86
C ILE A 20 0.37 22.38 -16.35
N VAL A 21 1.63 22.73 -16.63
CA VAL A 21 2.68 21.76 -16.94
C VAL A 21 3.45 21.51 -15.66
N LEU A 22 3.54 20.24 -15.27
CA LEU A 22 4.37 19.77 -14.17
C LEU A 22 5.60 19.11 -14.76
N ASP A 23 6.80 19.57 -14.40
CA ASP A 23 8.06 18.97 -14.86
C ASP A 23 8.42 17.67 -14.10
N ARG A 24 7.79 17.46 -12.95
CA ARG A 24 7.96 16.27 -12.08
C ARG A 24 6.71 16.04 -11.23
N GLY A 25 6.59 14.85 -10.65
CA GLY A 25 5.58 14.52 -9.65
C GLY A 25 4.73 13.30 -9.97
N VAL A 26 4.88 12.70 -11.16
CA VAL A 26 4.13 11.51 -11.52
C VAL A 26 4.84 10.27 -10.98
N ILE A 27 4.14 9.51 -10.13
CA ILE A 27 4.67 8.31 -9.48
C ILE A 27 3.72 7.14 -9.64
N ARG A 28 4.27 5.92 -9.67
CA ARG A 28 3.50 4.72 -9.34
C ARG A 28 3.34 4.67 -7.83
N ALA A 29 2.12 4.47 -7.35
CA ALA A 29 1.88 4.27 -5.92
C ALA A 29 2.64 3.02 -5.45
N GLN A 30 3.33 3.15 -4.32
CA GLN A 30 3.95 2.03 -3.65
C GLN A 30 3.05 1.62 -2.50
N ARG A 31 2.65 0.35 -2.46
CA ARG A 31 1.84 -0.22 -1.38
C ARG A 31 2.45 0.04 0.00
N HIS A 32 1.61 0.40 0.96
CA HIS A 32 2.03 0.67 2.34
C HIS A 32 0.86 0.51 3.32
N ALA A 33 1.19 0.25 4.58
CA ALA A 33 0.24 0.17 5.67
C ALA A 33 0.35 1.41 6.56
N HIS A 34 -0.76 2.07 6.83
CA HIS A 34 -0.88 3.01 7.93
C HIS A 34 -1.20 2.23 9.20
N LEU A 35 -0.49 2.54 10.30
CA LEU A 35 -0.59 1.85 11.57
C LEU A 35 -0.60 2.88 12.70
N SER A 36 -1.44 2.67 13.71
CA SER A 36 -1.24 3.34 15.00
C SER A 36 -0.04 2.73 15.73
N PRO A 37 0.50 3.38 16.78
CA PRO A 37 1.54 2.78 17.61
C PRO A 37 1.14 1.43 18.22
N ALA A 38 -0.13 1.25 18.58
CA ALA A 38 -0.64 -0.01 19.12
C ALA A 38 -0.69 -1.12 18.06
N ASP A 39 -1.08 -0.79 16.82
CA ASP A 39 -1.03 -1.76 15.72
C ASP A 39 0.42 -2.16 15.40
N ALA A 40 1.32 -1.18 15.37
CA ALA A 40 2.74 -1.41 15.14
C ALA A 40 3.35 -2.34 16.20
N GLU A 41 2.98 -2.17 17.47
CA GLU A 41 3.35 -3.07 18.56
C GLU A 41 2.75 -4.47 18.36
N HIS A 42 1.46 -4.57 18.02
CA HIS A 42 0.79 -5.85 17.76
C HIS A 42 1.47 -6.66 16.65
N TYR A 43 1.86 -5.99 15.56
CA TYR A 43 2.55 -6.63 14.43
C TYR A 43 4.08 -6.74 14.61
N GLY A 44 4.64 -6.13 15.66
CA GLY A 44 6.07 -6.13 15.94
C GLY A 44 6.91 -5.42 14.87
N VAL A 45 6.40 -4.29 14.36
CA VAL A 45 7.02 -3.49 13.28
C VAL A 45 7.19 -2.02 13.68
N ARG A 46 8.05 -1.31 12.98
CA ARG A 46 8.27 0.14 13.07
C ARG A 46 8.12 0.78 11.70
N THR A 47 8.02 2.10 11.65
CA THR A 47 8.02 2.83 10.36
C THR A 47 9.23 2.42 9.52
N GLY A 48 8.97 2.02 8.28
CA GLY A 48 9.99 1.55 7.33
C GLY A 48 10.14 0.02 7.25
N ASP A 49 9.65 -0.72 8.24
CA ASP A 49 9.66 -2.19 8.18
C ASP A 49 8.66 -2.70 7.13
N ALA A 50 8.88 -3.93 6.66
CA ALA A 50 8.01 -4.59 5.68
C ALA A 50 7.04 -5.57 6.35
N LEU A 51 5.82 -5.60 5.80
CA LEU A 51 4.75 -6.55 6.10
C LEU A 51 4.38 -7.32 4.82
N ASP A 52 3.71 -8.45 5.01
CA ASP A 52 3.04 -9.20 3.95
C ASP A 52 1.52 -9.03 4.08
N LEU A 53 0.85 -8.61 3.01
CA LEU A 53 -0.61 -8.60 2.91
C LEU A 53 -1.07 -9.88 2.21
N VAL A 54 -1.76 -10.74 2.94
CA VAL A 54 -2.40 -11.95 2.40
C VAL A 54 -3.84 -11.63 2.04
N VAL A 55 -4.17 -11.80 0.78
CA VAL A 55 -5.55 -11.77 0.27
C VAL A 55 -5.95 -13.18 -0.08
N GLU A 56 -6.95 -13.70 0.61
CA GLU A 56 -7.51 -15.04 0.38
C GLU A 56 -8.72 -14.92 -0.53
N HIS A 57 -8.68 -15.66 -1.62
CA HIS A 57 -9.73 -15.74 -2.62
C HIS A 57 -9.83 -17.19 -3.15
N PRO A 58 -11.02 -17.70 -3.49
CA PRO A 58 -11.21 -19.07 -4.00
C PRO A 58 -10.38 -19.41 -5.24
N THR A 59 -10.10 -18.45 -6.12
CA THR A 59 -9.43 -18.69 -7.42
C THR A 59 -8.19 -17.83 -7.67
N CYS A 60 -7.95 -16.76 -6.92
CA CYS A 60 -6.87 -15.80 -7.17
C CYS A 60 -6.26 -15.26 -5.87
N SER A 61 -6.06 -16.15 -4.88
CA SER A 61 -5.34 -15.79 -3.65
C SER A 61 -3.94 -15.22 -3.97
N VAL A 62 -3.60 -14.08 -3.37
CA VAL A 62 -2.32 -13.39 -3.58
C VAL A 62 -1.69 -13.02 -2.24
N THR A 63 -0.36 -12.98 -2.18
CA THR A 63 0.37 -12.35 -1.08
C THR A 63 1.21 -11.21 -1.63
N PHE A 64 0.88 -9.98 -1.25
CA PHE A 64 1.67 -8.81 -1.57
C PHE A 64 2.73 -8.63 -0.49
N GLY A 65 3.97 -9.01 -0.82
CA GLY A 65 5.11 -8.69 0.03
C GLY A 65 5.56 -7.23 -0.10
N GLY A 66 6.38 -6.78 0.86
CA GLY A 66 6.99 -5.46 0.84
C GLY A 66 6.01 -4.31 1.10
N VAL A 67 4.94 -4.56 1.86
CA VAL A 67 4.02 -3.52 2.32
C VAL A 67 4.71 -2.73 3.42
N ILE A 68 5.11 -1.50 3.11
CA ILE A 68 5.90 -0.68 4.04
C ILE A 68 5.01 -0.15 5.18
N ALA A 69 5.40 -0.42 6.41
CA ALA A 69 4.76 0.12 7.60
C ALA A 69 5.02 1.62 7.75
N ARG A 70 3.97 2.39 8.02
CA ARG A 70 4.06 3.80 8.45
C ARG A 70 3.28 3.96 9.74
N VAL A 71 3.97 4.35 10.79
CA VAL A 71 3.39 4.49 12.13
C VAL A 71 3.22 5.96 12.46
N ASP A 72 1.99 6.36 12.80
CA ASP A 72 1.66 7.70 13.28
C ASP A 72 0.44 7.60 14.22
N PRO A 73 0.41 8.34 15.35
CA PRO A 73 -0.74 8.33 16.26
C PRO A 73 -2.08 8.72 15.63
N ARG A 74 -2.07 9.42 14.49
CA ARG A 74 -3.27 9.83 13.75
C ARG A 74 -3.77 8.76 12.78
N PHE A 75 -3.00 7.70 12.55
CA PHE A 75 -3.35 6.65 11.61
C PHE A 75 -4.27 5.61 12.23
N LYS A 76 -5.15 5.08 11.38
CA LYS A 76 -5.88 3.84 11.62
C LYS A 76 -5.23 2.75 10.78
N LEU A 77 -5.38 1.50 11.18
CA LEU A 77 -4.95 0.36 10.38
C LEU A 77 -5.66 0.36 9.02
N GLU A 78 -4.90 0.63 7.96
CA GLU A 78 -5.35 0.53 6.57
C GLU A 78 -4.16 0.20 5.67
N VAL A 79 -4.41 -0.49 4.56
CA VAL A 79 -3.39 -0.78 3.54
C VAL A 79 -3.79 -0.10 2.25
N HIS A 80 -2.87 0.68 1.70
CA HIS A 80 -3.06 1.37 0.42
C HIS A 80 -2.50 0.48 -0.69
N LEU A 81 -3.37 0.11 -1.61
CA LEU A 81 -3.05 -0.56 -2.87
C LEU A 81 -3.49 0.35 -4.03
N ASP A 82 -2.82 0.24 -5.18
CA ASP A 82 -3.36 0.82 -6.40
C ASP A 82 -4.46 -0.05 -7.02
N SER A 83 -5.14 0.48 -8.04
CA SER A 83 -6.24 -0.22 -8.69
C SER A 83 -5.80 -1.51 -9.38
N ASP A 84 -4.59 -1.58 -9.92
CA ASP A 84 -4.09 -2.78 -10.59
C ASP A 84 -3.77 -3.88 -9.56
N GLU A 85 -3.20 -3.53 -8.42
CA GLU A 85 -2.97 -4.42 -7.28
C GLU A 85 -4.31 -4.95 -6.71
N GLY A 86 -5.31 -4.08 -6.54
CA GLY A 86 -6.65 -4.48 -6.11
C GLY A 86 -7.35 -5.41 -7.10
N ASN A 87 -7.27 -5.12 -8.40
CA ASN A 87 -7.87 -5.93 -9.46
C ASN A 87 -7.17 -7.29 -9.62
N ALA A 88 -5.84 -7.34 -9.44
CA ALA A 88 -5.05 -8.56 -9.60
C ALA A 88 -5.43 -9.67 -8.60
N CYS A 89 -6.04 -9.32 -7.48
CA CYS A 89 -6.48 -10.27 -6.44
C CYS A 89 -8.00 -10.36 -6.29
N ASP A 90 -8.78 -9.75 -7.20
CA ASP A 90 -10.24 -9.60 -7.08
C ASP A 90 -10.64 -9.20 -5.66
N LEU A 91 -10.06 -8.09 -5.17
CA LEU A 91 -10.21 -7.68 -3.77
C LEU A 91 -11.67 -7.62 -3.27
N PRO A 92 -12.67 -7.17 -4.08
CA PRO A 92 -14.07 -7.21 -3.67
C PRO A 92 -14.63 -8.63 -3.46
N GLY A 93 -14.10 -9.63 -4.17
CA GLY A 93 -14.46 -11.05 -4.02
C GLY A 93 -13.70 -11.76 -2.91
N ALA A 94 -12.70 -11.11 -2.28
CA ALA A 94 -11.84 -11.74 -1.28
C ALA A 94 -12.64 -12.28 -0.08
N THR A 95 -12.33 -13.51 0.35
CA THR A 95 -12.94 -14.14 1.51
C THR A 95 -12.31 -13.68 2.82
N ALA A 96 -11.03 -13.30 2.79
CA ALA A 96 -10.33 -12.75 3.93
C ALA A 96 -9.11 -11.93 3.50
N VAL A 97 -8.74 -10.97 4.35
CA VAL A 97 -7.53 -10.15 4.18
C VAL A 97 -6.79 -10.11 5.51
N ARG A 98 -5.50 -10.43 5.51
CA ARG A 98 -4.68 -10.53 6.72
C ARG A 98 -3.32 -9.87 6.51
N LEU A 99 -2.91 -9.07 7.48
CA LEU A 99 -1.56 -8.49 7.53
C LEU A 99 -0.68 -9.34 8.44
N MET A 100 0.55 -9.59 8.02
CA MET A 100 1.52 -10.38 8.78
C MET A 100 2.89 -9.72 8.71
N ARG A 101 3.73 -9.94 9.73
CA ARG A 101 5.15 -9.56 9.66
C ARG A 101 5.82 -10.33 8.52
N ALA A 102 6.58 -9.61 7.68
CA ALA A 102 7.25 -10.21 6.54
C ALA A 102 8.13 -11.40 6.99
N GLY A 103 7.98 -12.55 6.33
CA GLY A 103 8.71 -13.78 6.68
C GLY A 103 8.14 -14.58 7.86
N GLY A 104 7.02 -14.17 8.45
CA GLY A 104 6.25 -15.01 9.38
C GLY A 104 5.64 -16.20 8.65
N ARG A 105 6.01 -17.43 9.02
CA ARG A 105 5.45 -18.65 8.41
C ARG A 105 3.91 -18.64 8.55
N ARG A 106 3.19 -19.00 7.48
CA ARG A 106 1.78 -19.39 7.58
C ARG A 106 1.70 -20.57 8.54
N ALA A 107 0.89 -20.47 9.60
CA ALA A 107 0.44 -21.65 10.31
C ALA A 107 -0.39 -22.46 9.29
N GLY A 108 0.10 -23.64 8.93
CA GLY A 108 -0.57 -24.56 8.02
C GLY A 108 -1.81 -25.17 8.64
#